data_AF-A0A2S7WRE6-F1
#
_entry.id   AF-A0A2S7WRE6-F1
#
_cell.length_a   1.000
_cell.length_b   1.000
_cell.length_c   1.000
_cell.angle_alpha   90.00
_cell.angle_beta   90.00
_cell.angle_gamma   90.00
#
_symmetry.space_group_name_H-M   'P 1'
#
loop_
_entity.id
_entity.type
_entity.pdbx_description
1 polymer ?
#
loop_
_entity_poly.entity_id
_entity_poly.type
_entity_poly.pdbx_seq_one_letter_code
_entity_poly.pdbx_strand_id
1 'polypeptide(L)' 'MNKTIKIVLLIVGIILLAYGIYILVIPETQVSIGDLDLIEAQDNTNAYITIGLGIVAVVLSLIKGKE' A
#
# COMPACT_ATOMS: atom_id res chain seq x y z
N MET A 1 -8.33 5.51 21.92
CA MET A 1 -9.12 4.79 20.88
C MET A 1 -9.68 3.52 21.47
N ASN A 2 -10.94 3.21 21.15
CA ASN A 2 -11.57 1.96 21.56
C ASN A 2 -10.80 0.75 20.98
N LYS A 3 -10.76 -0.36 21.71
CA LYS A 3 -9.94 -1.55 21.34
C LYS A 3 -10.32 -2.08 19.96
N THR A 4 -11.62 -2.06 19.64
CA THR A 4 -12.15 -2.43 18.32
C THR A 4 -11.58 -1.57 17.20
N ILE A 5 -11.55 -0.25 17.38
CA ILE A 5 -11.08 0.68 16.33
C ILE A 5 -9.58 0.47 16.08
N LYS A 6 -8.78 0.24 17.13
CA LYS A 6 -7.35 -0.07 16.96
C LYS A 6 -7.14 -1.35 16.16
N ILE A 7 -7.88 -2.42 16.47
CA ILE A 7 -7.77 -3.70 15.76
C ILE A 7 -8.18 -3.56 14.29
N VAL A 8 -9.29 -2.88 14.01
CA VAL A 8 -9.72 -2.64 12.62
C VAL A 8 -8.68 -1.82 11.86
N LEU A 9 -8.15 -0.76 12.46
CA LEU A 9 -7.14 0.09 11.84
C LEU A 9 -5.83 -0.68 11.55
N LEU A 10 -5.43 -1.57 12.46
CA LEU A 10 -4.26 -2.43 12.26
C LEU A 10 -4.46 -3.40 11.09
N ILE A 11 -5.61 -4.08 11.02
CA ILE A 11 -5.92 -5.03 9.95
C ILE A 11 -5.97 -4.31 8.60
N VAL A 12 -6.67 -3.17 8.52
CA VAL A 12 -6.75 -2.36 7.31
C VAL A 12 -5.36 -1.86 6.89
N GLY A 13 -4.54 -1.41 7.85
CA GLY A 13 -3.17 -0.98 7.58
C GLY A 13 -2.31 -2.09 6.97
N ILE A 14 -2.39 -3.32 7.50
CA ILE A 14 -1.66 -4.48 6.96
C ILE A 14 -2.13 -4.82 5.54
N ILE A 15 -3.44 -4.77 5.28
CA ILE A 15 -4.00 -5.03 3.94
C ILE A 15 -3.48 -4.00 2.94
N LEU A 16 -3.48 -2.71 3.31
CA LEU A 16 -2.96 -1.64 2.45
C LEU A 16 -1.46 -1.81 2.16
N LEU A 17 -0.67 -2.21 3.16
CA LEU A 17 0.75 -2.51 2.96
C LEU A 17 0.95 -3.66 1.97
N ALA A 18 0.23 -4.77 2.17
CA ALA A 18 0.31 -5.92 1.27
C ALA A 18 -0.10 -5.55 -0.16
N TYR A 19 -1.18 -4.78 -0.31
CA TYR A 19 -1.67 -4.35 -1.62
C TYR A 19 -0.73 -3.36 -2.31
N GLY A 20 -0.19 -2.39 -1.59
CA GLY A 20 0.78 -1.46 -2.15
C GLY A 20 2.10 -2.15 -2.57
N ILE A 21 2.58 -3.11 -1.79
CA ILE A 21 3.73 -3.95 -2.17
C ILE A 21 3.40 -4.79 -3.40
N TYR A 22 2.19 -5.37 -3.48
CA TYR A 22 1.74 -6.12 -4.64
C TYR A 22 1.78 -5.27 -5.93
N ILE A 23 1.34 -4.01 -5.86
CA ILE A 23 1.43 -3.07 -7.00
C ILE A 23 2.88 -2.74 -7.35
N LEU A 24 3.79 -2.58 -6.37
CA LEU A 24 5.22 -2.34 -6.68
C LEU A 24 5.89 -3.52 -7.38
N VAL A 25 5.53 -4.73 -6.98
CA VAL A 25 6.17 -5.97 -7.46
C VAL A 25 5.61 -6.41 -8.79
N ILE A 26 4.32 -6.17 -9.05
CA ILE A 26 3.71 -6.49 -10.33
C ILE A 26 3.96 -5.35 -11.31
N PRO A 27 4.69 -5.58 -12.40
CA PRO A 27 4.81 -4.58 -13.44
C PRO A 27 3.41 -4.29 -13.97
N GLU A 28 3.07 -3.00 -14.04
CA GLU A 28 1.84 -2.53 -14.69
C GLU A 28 1.93 -2.88 -16.17
N THR A 29 1.48 -4.09 -16.51
CA THR A 29 1.28 -4.63 -17.87
C THR A 29 2.23 -4.05 -18.93
N GLN A 30 3.51 -4.39 -18.86
CA GLN A 30 4.39 -4.31 -20.03
C GLN A 30 3.99 -5.45 -20.99
N VAL A 31 2.88 -5.29 -21.70
CA VAL A 31 2.56 -6.16 -22.85
C VAL A 31 3.38 -5.64 -24.01
N SER A 32 4.55 -6.24 -24.21
CA SER A 32 5.36 -6.01 -25.42
C SER A 32 4.58 -6.53 -26.63
N ILE A 33 4.13 -5.60 -27.48
CA ILE A 33 3.56 -5.91 -28.80
C ILE A 33 4.65 -5.61 -29.83
N GLY A 34 5.53 -6.58 -30.09
CA GLY A 34 6.59 -6.47 -31.12
C GLY A 34 7.73 -5.50 -30.75
N ASP A 35 8.30 -4.81 -31.74
CA ASP A 35 9.46 -3.88 -31.61
C ASP A 35 9.12 -2.52 -30.95
N LEU A 36 7.87 -2.33 -30.51
CA LEU A 36 7.46 -1.12 -29.80
C LEU A 36 7.63 -1.36 -28.30
N ASP A 37 8.83 -1.03 -27.83
CA ASP A 37 9.10 -0.82 -26.41
C ASP A 37 8.31 0.40 -25.94
N LEU A 38 7.06 0.17 -25.55
CA LEU A 38 6.27 1.09 -24.72
C LEU A 38 6.93 1.11 -23.33
N ILE A 39 8.11 1.73 -23.24
CA ILE A 39 8.76 2.07 -21.96
C ILE A 39 7.94 3.22 -21.37
N GLU A 40 6.70 2.94 -20.98
CA GLU A 40 5.98 3.78 -20.05
C GLU A 40 6.70 3.56 -18.73
N ALA A 41 7.47 4.55 -18.30
CA ALA A 41 8.22 4.47 -17.05
C ALA A 41 7.27 4.02 -15.94
N GLN A 42 7.60 2.91 -15.28
CA GLN A 42 6.75 2.27 -14.28
C GLN A 42 6.28 3.29 -13.24
N ASP A 43 5.01 3.71 -13.30
CA ASP A 43 4.44 4.71 -12.40
C ASP A 43 4.01 4.06 -11.08
N ASN A 44 4.91 4.11 -10.11
CA ASN A 44 4.70 3.52 -8.80
C ASN A 44 4.07 4.51 -7.79
N THR A 45 3.61 5.68 -8.23
CA THR A 45 3.11 6.75 -7.34
C THR A 45 1.96 6.26 -6.47
N ASN A 46 0.99 5.58 -7.07
CA ASN A 46 -0.17 5.04 -6.36
C ASN A 46 0.24 3.96 -5.35
N ALA A 47 1.24 3.15 -5.67
CA ALA A 47 1.76 2.12 -4.78
C ALA A 47 2.41 2.74 -3.53
N TYR A 48 3.24 3.78 -3.72
CA TYR A 48 3.88 4.49 -2.60
C TYR A 48 2.88 5.22 -1.71
N ILE A 49 1.86 5.86 -2.27
CA ILE A 49 0.78 6.48 -1.50
C ILE A 49 0.05 5.42 -0.67
N THR A 50 -0.30 4.29 -1.29
CA THR A 50 -0.98 3.18 -0.63
C THR A 50 -0.16 2.62 0.54
N ILE A 51 1.14 2.40 0.34
CA ILE A 51 2.06 1.96 1.39
C ILE A 51 2.14 3.00 2.49
N GLY A 52 2.31 4.29 2.15
CA GLY A 52 2.39 5.37 3.12
C GLY A 52 1.17 5.44 4.03
N LEU A 53 -0.04 5.34 3.45
CA LEU A 53 -1.29 5.26 4.20
C LEU A 53 -1.35 4.02 5.08
N GLY A 54 -0.90 2.86 4.58
CA GLY A 54 -0.80 1.62 5.35
C GLY A 54 0.12 1.76 6.57
N ILE A 55 1.31 2.36 6.41
CA ILE A 55 2.24 2.63 7.50
C ILE A 55 1.60 3.55 8.54
N VAL A 56 1.00 4.66 8.11
CA VAL A 56 0.34 5.62 9.01
C VAL A 56 -0.79 4.93 9.79
N ALA A 57 -1.62 4.12 9.14
CA ALA A 57 -2.70 3.36 9.78
C ALA A 57 -2.15 2.39 10.84
N VAL A 58 -1.09 1.63 10.52
CA VAL A 58 -0.43 0.73 11.48
C VAL A 58 0.13 1.51 12.66
N VAL A 59 0.88 2.59 12.41
CA VAL A 59 1.47 3.40 13.48
C VAL A 59 0.38 3.96 14.40
N LEU A 60 -0.67 4.59 13.84
CA LEU A 60 -1.78 5.12 14.61
C LEU A 60 -2.51 4.03 15.42
N SER A 61 -2.60 2.81 14.90
CA SER A 61 -3.23 1.68 15.61
C SER A 61 -2.41 1.22 16.84
N LEU A 62 -1.08 1.37 16.78
CA LEU A 62 -0.15 0.96 17.82
C LEU A 62 0.07 2.06 18.87
N ILE A 63 -0.24 3.32 18.56
CA ILE A 63 -0.19 4.40 19.55
C ILE A 63 -1.13 4.04 20.71
N LYS A 64 -0.52 3.83 21.87
CA LYS A 64 -1.22 3.54 23.12
C LYS A 64 -1.96 4.82 23.54
N GLY A 65 -3.19 4.98 23.04
CA GLY A 65 -4.10 5.98 23.56
C GLY A 65 -4.19 5.80 25.08
N LYS A 66 -3.86 6.87 25.82
CA LYS A 66 -3.90 6.96 27.27
C LYS A 66 -5.22 6.36 27.77
N GLU A 67 -5.13 5.29 28.54
CA GLU A 67 -6.24 4.83 29.37
C GLU A 67 -6.57 5.90 30.41
#